data_AF-A0A3R7LV93-F1
#
_entry.id   AF-A0A3R7LV93-F1
#
_cell.length_a   1.000
_cell.length_b   1.000
_cell.length_c   1.000
_cell.angle_alpha   90.00
_cell.angle_beta   90.00
_cell.angle_gamma   90.00
#
_symmetry.space_group_name_H-M   'P 1'
#
loop_
_entity.id
_entity.type
_entity.pdbx_description
1 polymer ?
#
loop_
_entity_poly.entity_id
_entity_poly.type
_entity_poly.pdbx_seq_one_letter_code
_entity_poly.pdbx_strand_id
1 'polypeptide(L)'
;MLSTRRLLAAAGGAETTASYRKGSYHLVPKKHTIGRRIAVRSYLDRNRTELSDRTYMPQKAWFEPYTPRQFEREHEELRYNFYNLETKLIWTAFDTPEKIGILLHDETIKGARHLYDKEFLDAALHWTQEARYWRCIGITKPFYNKTTLRAHCWHDRGIQVGTLVLSQAMRHALMDLERAVRRKELGLQPNYIWDRWGPIGFIDGAKTDYLPRFAHNPYVDPDGVEVTELDVAPFNTHEQIKERYGAFIDPDLTPFDGVFRAPSHGALTLDDVPAQAAVELFRQLKSKAGTPVFLGGGAEIAPADMRALFYLSADPERLEKAQGVDSWQEVREMLAPLQDTCDEKIEALRLLQHTRHDANRVRSFYEEKCGFADFMYTPDKVITAAVLCYLQELHRICTETDWGKPLALALTDMERAQVMGRDAFLVYRHIEDATLDKQRRTWATRFAGEANEESTLDYLLENFGRRTEQTRNVGSTGTEFDREQEPIGRQVQRRVLDSDKAHKLAEARQRRGKMWSQKKSVFDSLHQKQLQNVSYGVR
;
A
#
# COMPACT_ATOMS: atom_id res chain seq x y z
N MET A 1 41.93 -5.40 85.72
CA MET A 1 42.29 -5.76 84.33
C MET A 1 41.10 -5.36 83.45
N LEU A 2 40.93 -4.07 83.08
CA LEU A 2 41.55 -3.35 81.94
C LEU A 2 41.25 -4.09 80.62
N SER A 3 40.44 -3.61 79.66
CA SER A 3 40.51 -2.30 78.98
C SER A 3 39.25 -1.97 78.14
N THR A 4 38.86 -0.67 78.15
CA THR A 4 38.15 0.16 77.14
C THR A 4 36.81 -0.32 76.54
N ARG A 5 35.64 0.33 76.70
CA ARG A 5 35.25 1.73 76.92
C ARG A 5 35.87 2.73 75.92
N ARG A 6 34.98 3.29 75.09
CA ARG A 6 35.04 4.55 74.33
C ARG A 6 35.62 4.50 72.92
N LEU A 7 34.71 4.48 71.96
CA LEU A 7 34.49 5.44 70.86
C LEU A 7 33.19 4.94 70.21
N LEU A 8 32.00 5.44 70.55
CA LEU A 8 31.51 6.75 70.15
C LEU A 8 30.43 7.19 71.15
N ALA A 9 30.78 8.19 71.95
CA ALA A 9 29.80 9.14 72.44
C ALA A 9 29.60 10.21 71.36
N ALA A 10 28.39 10.77 71.33
CA ALA A 10 27.98 12.01 70.65
C ALA A 10 27.55 11.91 69.18
N ALA A 11 26.26 11.68 68.96
CA ALA A 11 25.33 12.65 68.38
C ALA A 11 23.93 11.98 68.40
N GLY A 12 23.00 12.38 69.25
CA GLY A 12 22.47 13.74 69.26
C GLY A 12 21.29 13.86 68.29
N GLY A 13 20.36 12.91 68.31
CA GLY A 13 19.05 12.99 67.70
C GLY A 13 18.15 12.03 68.44
N ALA A 14 17.09 12.52 69.08
CA ALA A 14 16.08 11.65 69.66
C ALA A 14 15.55 10.76 68.54
N GLU A 15 15.81 9.45 68.59
CA GLU A 15 15.11 8.51 67.72
C GLU A 15 13.64 8.56 68.12
N THR A 16 12.85 9.32 67.36
CA THR A 16 11.40 9.32 67.47
C THR A 16 10.93 7.89 67.34
N THR A 17 10.26 7.36 68.36
CA THR A 17 9.65 6.03 68.33
C THR A 17 8.68 5.96 67.16
N ALA A 18 9.10 5.33 66.07
CA ALA A 18 8.27 5.13 64.91
C ALA A 18 7.18 4.12 65.28
N SER A 19 5.91 4.56 65.29
CA SER A 19 4.79 3.69 65.61
C SER A 19 4.56 2.69 64.48
N TYR A 20 4.92 1.43 64.70
CA TYR A 20 4.62 0.33 63.78
C TYR A 20 3.38 -0.44 64.25
N ARG A 21 2.34 -0.50 63.41
CA ARG A 21 1.17 -1.36 63.66
C ARG A 21 1.40 -2.69 62.96
N LYS A 22 1.41 -3.79 63.72
CA LYS A 22 1.56 -5.15 63.17
C LYS A 22 0.55 -5.38 62.02
N GLY A 23 1.06 -5.60 60.81
CA GLY A 23 0.26 -5.82 59.59
C GLY A 23 -0.04 -4.57 58.75
N SER A 24 0.44 -3.38 59.12
CA SER A 24 0.34 -2.17 58.29
C SER A 24 1.28 -2.18 57.09
N TYR A 25 2.40 -2.88 57.19
CA TYR A 25 3.36 -3.07 56.09
C TYR A 25 3.33 -4.50 55.57
N HIS A 26 3.32 -4.66 54.26
CA HIS A 26 3.42 -5.94 53.57
C HIS A 26 4.51 -5.84 52.51
N LEU A 27 5.48 -6.77 52.53
CA LEU A 27 6.60 -6.83 51.57
C LEU A 27 6.13 -6.93 50.12
N VAL A 28 5.02 -7.65 49.89
CA VAL A 28 4.27 -7.63 48.63
C VAL A 28 3.01 -6.81 48.89
N PRO A 29 2.84 -5.61 48.29
CA PRO A 29 1.63 -4.85 48.48
C PRO A 29 0.42 -5.68 48.05
N LYS A 30 -0.62 -5.74 48.89
CA LYS A 30 -1.88 -6.37 48.52
C LYS A 30 -2.42 -5.63 47.30
N LYS A 31 -2.45 -6.28 46.14
CA LYS A 31 -3.17 -5.76 44.97
C LYS A 31 -4.59 -5.44 45.44
N HIS A 32 -5.09 -4.23 45.15
CA HIS A 32 -6.38 -3.75 45.63
C HIS A 32 -7.45 -4.83 45.42
N THR A 33 -8.12 -5.28 46.48
CA THR A 33 -9.15 -6.32 46.39
C THR A 33 -10.52 -5.68 46.59
N ILE A 34 -11.44 -5.85 45.65
CA ILE A 34 -12.87 -5.56 45.85
C ILE A 34 -13.53 -6.91 46.14
N GLY A 35 -14.22 -7.04 47.28
CA GLY A 35 -14.97 -8.26 47.61
C GLY A 35 -14.13 -9.55 47.76
N ARG A 36 -12.96 -9.47 48.41
CA ARG A 36 -12.03 -10.61 48.68
C ARG A 36 -11.43 -11.29 47.44
N ARG A 37 -11.61 -10.75 46.23
CA ARG A 37 -10.89 -11.17 45.02
C ARG A 37 -9.76 -10.18 44.72
N ILE A 38 -8.58 -10.70 44.38
CA ILE A 38 -7.44 -9.90 43.94
C ILE A 38 -7.86 -9.17 42.67
N ALA A 39 -8.08 -7.85 42.72
CA ALA A 39 -8.22 -7.08 41.49
C ALA A 39 -6.81 -6.92 40.93
N VAL A 40 -6.34 -7.95 40.23
CA VAL A 40 -5.27 -7.75 39.27
C VAL A 40 -5.91 -6.85 38.23
N ARG A 41 -5.65 -5.54 38.27
CA ARG A 41 -5.73 -4.70 37.07
C ARG A 41 -4.66 -5.22 36.10
N SER A 42 -4.90 -6.42 35.56
CA SER A 42 -4.33 -6.79 34.29
C SER A 42 -5.09 -5.93 33.30
N TYR A 43 -4.38 -5.32 32.37
CA TYR A 43 -4.92 -4.53 31.26
C TYR A 43 -5.77 -5.38 30.29
N LEU A 44 -6.31 -6.52 30.77
CA LEU A 44 -6.78 -7.69 30.04
C LEU A 44 -7.97 -8.40 30.73
N ASP A 45 -8.55 -7.87 31.81
CA ASP A 45 -9.81 -8.40 32.36
C ASP A 45 -10.99 -7.95 31.47
N ARG A 46 -11.04 -8.68 30.38
CA ARG A 46 -11.97 -8.71 29.29
C ARG A 46 -13.37 -9.07 29.78
N ASN A 47 -14.27 -8.09 29.72
CA ASN A 47 -15.57 -8.33 29.10
C ASN A 47 -15.35 -8.70 27.61
N ARG A 48 -14.75 -9.86 27.35
CA ARG A 48 -14.84 -10.50 26.04
C ARG A 48 -16.25 -11.05 25.98
N THR A 49 -17.19 -10.19 25.62
CA THR A 49 -18.39 -10.64 24.98
C THR A 49 -17.97 -11.50 23.78
N GLU A 50 -18.76 -12.51 23.44
CA GLU A 50 -18.52 -13.40 22.29
C GLU A 50 -18.40 -12.62 20.95
N LEU A 51 -18.75 -11.32 20.95
CA LEU A 51 -18.47 -10.33 19.90
C LEU A 51 -16.98 -10.06 19.63
N SER A 52 -16.08 -10.30 20.59
CA SER A 52 -14.64 -10.03 20.43
C SER A 52 -13.90 -11.00 19.50
N ASP A 53 -14.48 -12.17 19.22
CA ASP A 53 -13.94 -13.11 18.24
C ASP A 53 -14.40 -12.76 16.80
N ARG A 54 -15.37 -11.82 16.65
CA ARG A 54 -15.82 -11.27 15.37
C ARG A 54 -15.06 -10.02 14.93
N THR A 55 -14.23 -9.44 15.79
CA THR A 55 -13.57 -8.15 15.55
C THR A 55 -12.04 -8.27 15.57
N TYR A 56 -11.36 -7.59 14.65
CA TYR A 56 -9.90 -7.57 14.59
C TYR A 56 -9.34 -6.60 15.64
N MET A 57 -8.44 -7.07 16.51
CA MET A 57 -7.73 -6.22 17.48
C MET A 57 -6.25 -6.62 17.57
N PRO A 58 -5.30 -5.74 17.17
CA PRO A 58 -3.88 -6.02 17.30
C PRO A 58 -3.46 -6.06 18.79
N GLN A 59 -2.51 -6.93 19.14
CA GLN A 59 -2.07 -7.08 20.54
C GLN A 59 -1.12 -5.96 20.98
N LYS A 60 -0.10 -5.64 20.16
CA LYS A 60 0.93 -4.63 20.41
C LYS A 60 1.68 -4.33 19.11
N ALA A 61 2.05 -3.06 18.91
CA ALA A 61 3.00 -2.63 17.89
C ALA A 61 4.22 -1.99 18.57
N TRP A 62 5.39 -2.13 17.96
CA TRP A 62 6.64 -1.50 18.41
C TRP A 62 7.03 -0.43 17.40
N PHE A 63 7.54 0.70 17.90
CA PHE A 63 7.96 1.83 17.09
C PHE A 63 9.40 2.16 17.45
N GLU A 64 10.28 2.11 16.46
CA GLU A 64 11.68 2.49 16.61
C GLU A 64 11.84 3.99 16.32
N PRO A 65 12.65 4.72 17.10
CA PRO A 65 12.87 6.14 16.86
C PRO A 65 13.68 6.37 15.59
N TYR A 66 13.29 7.38 14.81
CA TYR A 66 14.07 7.84 13.67
C TYR A 66 15.27 8.66 14.16
N THR A 67 16.44 8.03 14.16
CA THR A 67 17.70 8.65 14.54
C THR A 67 18.70 8.49 13.39
N PRO A 68 19.27 9.59 12.86
CA PRO A 68 20.31 9.49 11.86
C PRO A 68 21.50 8.70 12.41
N ARG A 69 22.01 7.77 11.61
CA ARG A 69 23.20 7.01 11.99
C ARG A 69 24.43 7.92 11.98
N GLN A 70 25.28 7.75 12.99
CA GLN A 70 26.55 8.44 13.06
C GLN A 70 27.66 7.48 12.61
N PHE A 71 28.56 7.98 11.78
CA PHE A 71 29.73 7.24 11.29
C PHE A 71 30.98 7.98 11.71
N GLU A 72 32.00 7.25 12.14
CA GLU A 72 33.27 7.87 12.55
C GLU A 72 34.12 8.25 11.33
N ARG A 73 33.95 7.51 10.22
CA ARG A 73 34.75 7.66 9.02
C ARG A 73 33.87 7.66 7.77
N GLU A 74 34.26 8.46 6.79
CA GLU A 74 33.51 8.64 5.53
C GLU A 74 33.28 7.31 4.78
N HIS A 75 34.27 6.42 4.72
CA HIS A 75 34.10 5.14 4.02
C HIS A 75 33.08 4.20 4.70
N GLU A 76 32.82 4.36 6.00
CA GLU A 76 31.79 3.59 6.71
C GLU A 76 30.39 4.08 6.33
N GLU A 77 30.23 5.40 6.20
CA GLU A 77 29.02 6.04 5.71
C GLU A 77 28.76 5.63 4.25
N LEU A 78 29.75 5.76 3.36
CA LEU A 78 29.63 5.35 1.96
C LEU A 78 29.28 3.87 1.83
N ARG A 79 29.94 3.01 2.61
CA ARG A 79 29.63 1.58 2.66
C ARG A 79 28.21 1.34 3.13
N TYR A 80 27.77 2.01 4.19
CA TYR A 80 26.40 1.87 4.69
C TYR A 80 25.38 2.35 3.65
N ASN A 81 25.58 3.51 3.05
CA ASN A 81 24.71 4.07 2.03
C ASN A 81 24.60 3.12 0.83
N PHE A 82 25.72 2.58 0.34
CA PHE A 82 25.72 1.57 -0.70
C PHE A 82 24.93 0.31 -0.29
N TYR A 83 25.29 -0.36 0.80
CA TYR A 83 24.64 -1.62 1.16
C TYR A 83 23.18 -1.46 1.61
N ASN A 84 22.78 -0.32 2.15
CA ASN A 84 21.42 -0.07 2.61
C ASN A 84 20.56 0.53 1.50
N LEU A 85 20.97 1.65 0.91
CA LEU A 85 20.14 2.44 0.01
C LEU A 85 20.11 1.85 -1.40
N GLU A 86 21.26 1.53 -1.99
CA GLU A 86 21.29 0.92 -3.33
C GLU A 86 20.57 -0.43 -3.35
N THR A 87 20.77 -1.26 -2.32
CA THR A 87 20.10 -2.56 -2.28
C THR A 87 18.59 -2.42 -2.15
N LYS A 88 18.10 -1.52 -1.29
CA LYS A 88 16.67 -1.22 -1.19
C LYS A 88 16.12 -0.67 -2.50
N LEU A 89 16.82 0.27 -3.12
CA LEU A 89 16.43 0.88 -4.40
C LEU A 89 16.29 -0.18 -5.49
N ILE A 90 17.29 -1.03 -5.67
CA ILE A 90 17.29 -2.09 -6.68
C ILE A 90 16.18 -3.11 -6.40
N TRP A 91 15.97 -3.53 -5.15
CA TRP A 91 14.85 -4.41 -4.79
C TRP A 91 13.50 -3.76 -5.06
N THR A 92 13.32 -2.49 -4.69
CA THR A 92 12.07 -1.75 -4.96
C THR A 92 11.83 -1.60 -6.45
N ALA A 93 12.82 -1.20 -7.24
CA ALA A 93 12.73 -1.10 -8.70
C ALA A 93 12.40 -2.44 -9.37
N PHE A 94 12.94 -3.54 -8.83
CA PHE A 94 12.71 -4.87 -9.34
C PHE A 94 11.32 -5.43 -9.00
N ASP A 95 10.89 -5.34 -7.74
CA ASP A 95 9.63 -5.93 -7.25
C ASP A 95 8.41 -5.05 -7.54
N THR A 96 8.43 -3.79 -7.07
CA THR A 96 7.30 -2.84 -7.19
C THR A 96 7.86 -1.43 -7.42
N PRO A 97 8.24 -1.08 -8.66
CA PRO A 97 8.95 0.17 -8.96
C PRO A 97 8.13 1.43 -8.63
N GLU A 98 6.80 1.33 -8.52
CA GLU A 98 5.95 2.44 -8.13
C GLU A 98 6.23 2.96 -6.71
N LYS A 99 6.86 2.15 -5.84
CA LYS A 99 7.15 2.51 -4.45
C LYS A 99 8.48 3.24 -4.24
N ILE A 100 9.21 3.58 -5.31
CA ILE A 100 10.48 4.32 -5.18
C ILE A 100 10.26 5.65 -4.42
N GLY A 101 9.18 6.38 -4.70
CA GLY A 101 8.84 7.60 -3.95
C GLY A 101 8.70 7.40 -2.44
N ILE A 102 8.02 6.32 -2.02
CA ILE A 102 7.87 5.94 -0.61
C ILE A 102 9.24 5.60 0.01
N LEU A 103 10.06 4.82 -0.69
CA LEU A 103 11.41 4.48 -0.25
C LEU A 103 12.26 5.74 -0.02
N LEU A 104 12.25 6.68 -0.98
CA LEU A 104 12.98 7.93 -0.86
C LEU A 104 12.50 8.74 0.36
N HIS A 105 11.18 8.80 0.59
CA HIS A 105 10.61 9.49 1.75
C HIS A 105 11.01 8.85 3.08
N ASP A 106 10.86 7.53 3.21
CA ASP A 106 11.17 6.78 4.42
C ASP A 106 12.65 6.91 4.81
N GLU A 107 13.55 6.83 3.84
CA GLU A 107 14.98 6.96 4.12
C GLU A 107 15.39 8.44 4.33
N THR A 108 14.67 9.41 3.75
CA THR A 108 14.83 10.84 4.08
C THR A 108 14.43 11.12 5.52
N ILE A 109 13.31 10.55 6.00
CA ILE A 109 12.88 10.63 7.41
C ILE A 109 13.95 10.03 8.33
N LYS A 110 14.61 8.94 7.91
CA LYS A 110 15.72 8.33 8.64
C LYS A 110 17.03 9.13 8.57
N GLY A 111 17.07 10.22 7.80
CA GLY A 111 18.17 11.17 7.75
C GLY A 111 19.04 11.11 6.49
N ALA A 112 18.71 10.29 5.48
CA ALA A 112 19.47 10.24 4.22
C ALA A 112 19.08 11.40 3.30
N ARG A 113 19.81 12.52 3.38
CA ARG A 113 19.51 13.76 2.64
C ARG A 113 19.97 13.77 1.18
N HIS A 114 20.93 12.92 0.81
CA HIS A 114 21.51 12.84 -0.53
C HIS A 114 20.61 12.12 -1.56
N LEU A 115 19.47 11.59 -1.14
CA LEU A 115 18.57 10.79 -1.99
C LEU A 115 17.93 11.58 -3.15
N TYR A 116 17.83 12.90 -3.02
CA TYR A 116 17.33 13.78 -4.08
C TYR A 116 18.46 14.52 -4.80
N ASP A 117 19.70 14.05 -4.64
CA ASP A 117 20.82 14.52 -5.44
C ASP A 117 20.74 13.94 -6.84
N LYS A 118 21.29 14.69 -7.81
CA LYS A 118 21.29 14.30 -9.22
C LYS A 118 21.84 12.88 -9.41
N GLU A 119 22.98 12.58 -8.81
CA GLU A 119 23.65 11.27 -8.93
C GLU A 119 22.77 10.11 -8.47
N PHE A 120 22.04 10.28 -7.37
CA PHE A 120 21.16 9.23 -6.85
C PHE A 120 19.90 9.05 -7.71
N LEU A 121 19.34 10.14 -8.26
CA LEU A 121 18.19 10.07 -9.17
C LEU A 121 18.58 9.49 -10.53
N ASP A 122 19.77 9.79 -11.03
CA ASP A 122 20.36 9.15 -12.22
C ASP A 122 20.52 7.64 -11.99
N ALA A 123 21.02 7.24 -10.81
CA ALA A 123 21.10 5.82 -10.42
C ALA A 123 19.73 5.16 -10.32
N ALA A 124 18.71 5.83 -9.76
CA ALA A 124 17.35 5.31 -9.68
C ALA A 124 16.71 5.10 -11.06
N LEU A 125 16.92 6.04 -12.00
CA LEU A 125 16.51 5.89 -13.39
C LEU A 125 17.20 4.68 -14.04
N HIS A 126 18.52 4.59 -13.91
CA HIS A 126 19.31 3.49 -14.46
C HIS A 126 18.87 2.13 -13.91
N TRP A 127 18.75 2.00 -12.59
CA TRP A 127 18.34 0.75 -11.95
C TRP A 127 16.90 0.35 -12.27
N THR A 128 16.00 1.32 -12.50
CA THR A 128 14.62 1.03 -12.93
C THR A 128 14.58 0.50 -14.37
N GLN A 129 15.38 1.08 -15.28
CA GLN A 129 15.53 0.58 -16.65
C GLN A 129 16.15 -0.83 -16.67
N GLU A 130 17.23 -1.05 -15.94
CA GLU A 130 17.89 -2.35 -15.83
C GLU A 130 16.97 -3.39 -15.17
N ALA A 131 16.23 -3.02 -14.12
CA ALA A 131 15.26 -3.91 -13.49
C ALA A 131 14.16 -4.36 -14.47
N ARG A 132 13.67 -3.46 -15.33
CA ARG A 132 12.73 -3.82 -16.41
C ARG A 132 13.35 -4.81 -17.38
N TYR A 133 14.58 -4.55 -17.82
CA TYR A 133 15.33 -5.46 -18.68
C TYR A 133 15.48 -6.84 -18.02
N TRP A 134 15.91 -6.91 -16.75
CA TRP A 134 16.09 -8.15 -16.01
C TRP A 134 14.79 -8.93 -15.80
N ARG A 135 13.68 -8.23 -15.52
CA ARG A 135 12.34 -8.84 -15.39
C ARG A 135 11.91 -9.46 -16.72
N CYS A 136 12.15 -8.76 -17.84
CA CYS A 136 11.81 -9.23 -19.18
C CYS A 136 12.59 -10.49 -19.59
N ILE A 137 13.90 -10.55 -19.28
CA ILE A 137 14.73 -11.74 -19.55
C ILE A 137 14.54 -12.89 -18.55
N GLY A 138 13.65 -12.73 -17.55
CA GLY A 138 13.29 -13.78 -16.60
C GLY A 138 14.27 -13.98 -15.44
N ILE A 139 15.05 -12.96 -15.06
CA ILE A 139 15.72 -12.96 -13.76
C ILE A 139 14.65 -12.90 -12.67
N THR A 140 14.80 -13.65 -11.58
CA THR A 140 13.85 -13.66 -10.44
C THR A 140 14.40 -12.93 -9.22
N LYS A 141 15.73 -12.86 -9.06
CA LYS A 141 16.38 -12.17 -7.95
C LYS A 141 17.48 -11.29 -8.52
N PRO A 142 17.45 -9.97 -8.29
CA PRO A 142 18.44 -9.05 -8.87
C PRO A 142 19.83 -9.26 -8.27
N PHE A 143 19.93 -9.69 -7.01
CA PHE A 143 21.20 -9.99 -6.33
C PHE A 143 21.52 -11.48 -6.36
N TYR A 144 22.67 -11.84 -6.95
CA TYR A 144 23.22 -13.19 -6.82
C TYR A 144 23.89 -13.37 -5.45
N ASN A 145 24.65 -12.36 -5.03
CA ASN A 145 25.21 -12.23 -3.69
C ASN A 145 25.08 -10.77 -3.22
N LYS A 146 25.55 -10.45 -2.00
CA LYS A 146 25.43 -9.09 -1.43
C LYS A 146 26.25 -8.02 -2.17
N THR A 147 27.22 -8.41 -2.99
CA THR A 147 28.18 -7.51 -3.66
C THR A 147 27.96 -7.41 -5.17
N THR A 148 27.24 -8.37 -5.75
CA THR A 148 27.20 -8.62 -7.19
C THR A 148 25.79 -8.97 -7.63
N LEU A 149 25.30 -8.24 -8.62
CA LEU A 149 24.01 -8.48 -9.26
C LEU A 149 24.05 -9.74 -10.11
N ARG A 150 22.90 -10.41 -10.22
CA ARG A 150 22.73 -11.63 -11.01
C ARG A 150 22.95 -11.40 -12.49
N ALA A 151 22.63 -10.20 -12.97
CA ALA A 151 22.87 -9.78 -14.34
C ALA A 151 24.37 -9.79 -14.70
N HIS A 152 25.28 -9.51 -13.76
CA HIS A 152 26.73 -9.48 -14.05
C HIS A 152 27.43 -10.81 -13.77
N CYS A 153 26.68 -11.91 -13.64
CA CYS A 153 27.26 -13.23 -13.40
C CYS A 153 27.45 -13.95 -14.74
N TRP A 154 28.68 -13.97 -15.24
CA TRP A 154 29.08 -14.73 -16.43
C TRP A 154 29.89 -15.98 -16.10
N HIS A 155 29.90 -16.95 -17.01
CA HIS A 155 30.81 -18.09 -16.92
C HIS A 155 32.21 -17.73 -17.42
N ASP A 156 33.23 -18.14 -16.67
CA ASP A 156 34.65 -17.96 -17.00
C ASP A 156 35.35 -19.30 -17.36
N ARG A 157 34.82 -20.42 -16.87
CA ARG A 157 35.35 -21.78 -17.13
C ARG A 157 34.41 -22.63 -18.00
N GLY A 158 33.63 -21.96 -18.85
CA GLY A 158 32.64 -22.59 -19.74
C GLY A 158 33.12 -22.70 -21.18
N ILE A 159 32.18 -22.97 -22.09
CA ILE A 159 32.42 -23.01 -23.55
C ILE A 159 32.86 -21.63 -24.07
N GLN A 160 32.38 -20.56 -23.45
CA GLN A 160 32.73 -19.17 -23.74
C GLN A 160 32.97 -18.41 -22.43
N VAL A 161 33.89 -17.43 -22.46
CA VAL A 161 34.18 -16.52 -21.36
C VAL A 161 33.38 -15.24 -21.54
N GLY A 162 32.73 -14.74 -20.49
CA GLY A 162 31.95 -13.51 -20.52
C GLY A 162 30.48 -13.69 -20.91
N THR A 163 30.06 -14.92 -21.21
CA THR A 163 28.66 -15.25 -21.50
C THR A 163 27.81 -15.27 -20.23
N LEU A 164 26.64 -14.63 -20.28
CA LEU A 164 25.70 -14.59 -19.16
C LEU A 164 25.26 -16.01 -18.77
N VAL A 165 25.24 -16.31 -17.47
CA VAL A 165 24.76 -17.62 -17.00
C VAL A 165 23.23 -17.66 -17.06
N LEU A 166 22.67 -18.29 -18.09
CA LEU A 166 21.22 -18.41 -18.28
C LEU A 166 20.64 -19.64 -17.58
N SER A 167 19.55 -19.44 -16.83
CA SER A 167 18.74 -20.55 -16.29
C SER A 167 17.73 -21.05 -17.33
N GLN A 168 17.05 -22.17 -17.06
CA GLN A 168 16.01 -22.67 -17.96
C GLN A 168 14.86 -21.68 -18.15
N ALA A 169 14.46 -20.98 -17.07
CA ALA A 169 13.42 -19.96 -17.14
C ALA A 169 13.83 -18.80 -18.05
N MET A 170 15.08 -18.34 -17.93
CA MET A 170 15.62 -17.27 -18.78
C MET A 170 15.71 -17.70 -20.25
N ARG A 171 16.13 -18.94 -20.51
CA ARG A 171 16.12 -19.49 -21.87
C ARG A 171 14.71 -19.52 -22.48
N HIS A 172 13.71 -19.93 -21.71
CA HIS A 172 12.33 -19.95 -22.19
C HIS A 172 11.76 -18.53 -22.41
N ALA A 173 12.14 -17.55 -21.58
CA ALA A 173 11.81 -16.15 -21.81
C ALA A 173 12.44 -15.63 -23.11
N LEU A 174 13.71 -15.95 -23.36
CA LEU A 174 14.38 -15.62 -24.64
C LEU A 174 13.72 -16.31 -25.83
N MET A 175 13.27 -17.56 -25.70
CA MET A 175 12.51 -18.24 -26.75
C MET A 175 11.18 -17.53 -27.04
N ASP A 176 10.49 -17.01 -26.03
CA ASP A 176 9.25 -16.25 -26.21
C ASP A 176 9.51 -14.89 -26.88
N LEU A 177 10.62 -14.23 -26.54
CA LEU A 177 11.07 -13.00 -27.21
C LEU A 177 11.44 -13.25 -28.67
N GLU A 178 12.24 -14.27 -28.97
CA GLU A 178 12.61 -14.62 -30.35
C GLU A 178 11.40 -15.08 -31.16
N ARG A 179 10.41 -15.75 -30.55
CA ARG A 179 9.15 -16.06 -31.22
C ARG A 179 8.41 -14.79 -31.60
N ALA A 180 8.30 -13.82 -30.68
CA ALA A 180 7.65 -12.55 -30.96
C ALA A 180 8.38 -11.73 -32.04
N VAL A 181 9.71 -11.76 -32.08
CA VAL A 181 10.50 -11.14 -33.15
C VAL A 181 10.26 -11.83 -34.49
N ARG A 182 10.36 -13.16 -34.57
CA ARG A 182 10.09 -13.90 -35.81
C ARG A 182 8.69 -13.65 -36.35
N ARG A 183 7.68 -13.61 -35.48
CA ARG A 183 6.31 -13.22 -35.87
C ARG A 183 6.28 -11.82 -36.50
N LYS A 184 6.96 -10.84 -35.87
CA LYS A 184 7.08 -9.48 -36.40
C LYS A 184 7.75 -9.46 -37.78
N GLU A 185 8.84 -10.20 -37.94
CA GLU A 185 9.62 -10.29 -39.19
C GLU A 185 8.82 -10.96 -40.32
N LEU A 186 7.93 -11.91 -39.98
CA LEU A 186 7.00 -12.55 -40.91
C LEU A 186 5.79 -11.66 -41.26
N GLY A 187 5.66 -10.47 -40.66
CA GLY A 187 4.51 -9.57 -40.85
C GLY A 187 3.26 -9.97 -40.07
N LEU A 188 3.37 -10.93 -39.15
CA LEU A 188 2.30 -11.31 -38.23
C LEU A 188 2.29 -10.36 -37.01
N GLN A 189 1.16 -10.29 -36.31
CA GLN A 189 1.08 -9.53 -35.06
C GLN A 189 2.06 -10.14 -34.03
N PRO A 190 3.00 -9.35 -33.48
CA PRO A 190 3.99 -9.84 -32.53
C PRO A 190 3.37 -10.04 -31.15
N ASN A 191 2.76 -11.21 -30.96
CA ASN A 191 2.09 -11.57 -29.71
C ASN A 191 3.12 -12.04 -28.68
N TYR A 192 3.65 -11.11 -27.89
CA TYR A 192 4.47 -11.43 -26.74
C TYR A 192 3.58 -11.70 -25.52
N ILE A 193 3.56 -12.95 -25.03
CA ILE A 193 2.66 -13.38 -23.95
C ILE A 193 2.87 -12.54 -22.66
N TRP A 194 4.12 -12.22 -22.34
CA TRP A 194 4.45 -11.50 -21.11
C TRP A 194 4.13 -10.01 -21.16
N ASP A 195 3.82 -9.43 -22.32
CA ASP A 195 3.26 -8.06 -22.38
C ASP A 195 1.81 -8.01 -21.87
N ARG A 196 1.12 -9.15 -21.78
CA ARG A 196 -0.22 -9.26 -21.15
C ARG A 196 -0.15 -9.62 -19.67
N TRP A 197 1.05 -9.78 -19.12
CA TRP A 197 1.27 -10.05 -17.71
C TRP A 197 1.30 -8.73 -16.93
N GLY A 198 0.57 -8.69 -15.83
CA GLY A 198 0.51 -7.59 -14.88
C GLY A 198 0.78 -8.05 -13.45
N PRO A 199 0.67 -7.14 -12.46
CA PRO A 199 1.00 -7.42 -11.06
C PRO A 199 0.23 -8.59 -10.43
N ILE A 200 -1.02 -8.84 -10.86
CA ILE A 200 -1.88 -9.90 -10.33
C ILE A 200 -1.92 -11.17 -11.20
N GLY A 201 -1.20 -11.18 -12.33
CA GLY A 201 -1.23 -12.26 -13.31
C GLY A 201 -1.59 -11.78 -14.71
N PHE A 202 -2.25 -12.61 -15.50
CA PHE A 202 -2.70 -12.20 -16.84
C PHE A 202 -3.91 -11.28 -16.78
N ILE A 203 -3.85 -10.18 -17.54
CA ILE A 203 -4.84 -9.10 -17.53
C ILE A 203 -6.18 -9.55 -18.12
N ASP A 204 -6.15 -10.49 -19.06
CA ASP A 204 -7.35 -11.04 -19.71
C ASP A 204 -8.04 -12.14 -18.86
N GLY A 205 -7.54 -12.41 -17.64
CA GLY A 205 -8.08 -13.44 -16.75
C GLY A 205 -7.72 -14.86 -17.18
N ALA A 206 -6.78 -15.03 -18.11
CA ALA A 206 -6.27 -16.34 -18.49
C ALA A 206 -5.56 -17.05 -17.32
N LYS A 207 -5.46 -18.37 -17.41
CA LYS A 207 -4.70 -19.17 -16.43
C LYS A 207 -3.24 -18.73 -16.41
N THR A 208 -2.65 -18.69 -15.23
CA THR A 208 -1.23 -18.42 -15.05
C THR A 208 -0.40 -19.47 -15.81
N ASP A 209 0.46 -18.98 -16.69
CA ASP A 209 1.53 -19.75 -17.34
C ASP A 209 2.80 -19.57 -16.51
N TYR A 210 3.56 -20.65 -16.34
CA TYR A 210 4.72 -20.68 -15.46
C TYR A 210 5.99 -20.97 -16.24
N LEU A 211 7.05 -20.20 -15.95
CA LEU A 211 8.41 -20.49 -16.41
C LEU A 211 9.18 -21.23 -15.31
N PRO A 212 10.02 -22.25 -15.65
CA PRO A 212 10.17 -22.86 -16.97
C PRO A 212 9.00 -23.82 -17.32
N ARG A 213 8.70 -23.94 -18.61
CA ARG A 213 7.67 -24.85 -19.13
C ARG A 213 8.19 -26.29 -19.22
N PHE A 214 7.34 -27.26 -18.94
CA PHE A 214 7.67 -28.68 -19.12
C PHE A 214 7.47 -29.12 -20.56
N ALA A 215 8.25 -30.09 -21.04
CA ALA A 215 8.14 -30.62 -22.40
C ALA A 215 6.75 -31.20 -22.74
N HIS A 216 6.00 -31.66 -21.74
CA HIS A 216 4.64 -32.19 -21.92
C HIS A 216 3.58 -31.08 -22.14
N ASN A 217 3.90 -29.84 -21.77
CA ASN A 217 3.02 -28.68 -21.93
C ASN A 217 3.85 -27.48 -22.40
N PRO A 218 4.38 -27.53 -23.65
CA PRO A 218 5.12 -26.41 -24.22
C PRO A 218 4.16 -25.27 -24.57
N TYR A 219 4.72 -24.10 -24.87
CA TYR A 219 3.94 -23.04 -25.49
C TYR A 219 3.57 -23.45 -26.92
N VAL A 220 2.31 -23.27 -27.30
CA VAL A 220 1.80 -23.59 -28.64
C VAL A 220 1.42 -22.28 -29.34
N ASP A 221 2.09 -21.98 -30.44
CA ASP A 221 1.75 -20.86 -31.31
C ASP A 221 0.78 -21.33 -32.41
N PRO A 222 -0.45 -20.78 -32.50
CA PRO A 222 -1.40 -21.10 -33.57
C PRO A 222 -0.85 -20.89 -34.99
N ASP A 223 0.09 -19.96 -35.17
CA ASP A 223 0.68 -19.64 -36.48
C ASP A 223 1.89 -20.53 -36.81
N GLY A 224 2.25 -21.47 -35.94
CA GLY A 224 3.31 -22.46 -36.19
C GLY A 224 4.74 -21.91 -36.11
N VAL A 225 4.95 -20.75 -35.48
CA VAL A 225 6.30 -20.19 -35.29
C VAL A 225 7.06 -20.97 -34.23
N GLU A 226 8.05 -21.74 -34.69
CA GLU A 226 8.92 -22.55 -33.83
C GLU A 226 10.19 -21.81 -33.42
N VAL A 227 10.60 -22.02 -32.17
CA VAL A 227 11.84 -21.52 -31.59
C VAL A 227 12.39 -22.57 -30.63
N THR A 228 13.70 -22.80 -30.70
CA THR A 228 14.44 -23.78 -29.91
C THR A 228 15.58 -23.13 -29.12
N GLU A 229 16.25 -23.91 -28.27
CA GLU A 229 17.39 -23.40 -27.50
C GLU A 229 18.57 -23.03 -28.41
N LEU A 230 18.72 -23.75 -29.53
CA LEU A 230 19.77 -23.49 -30.51
C LEU A 230 19.57 -22.15 -31.23
N ASP A 231 18.32 -21.73 -31.42
CA ASP A 231 17.99 -20.43 -32.03
C ASP A 231 18.37 -19.26 -31.12
N VAL A 232 18.25 -19.43 -29.80
CA VAL A 232 18.55 -18.36 -28.83
C VAL A 232 19.99 -18.40 -28.31
N ALA A 233 20.72 -19.50 -28.51
CA ALA A 233 22.10 -19.67 -28.08
C ALA A 233 23.09 -18.59 -28.56
N PRO A 234 22.94 -17.98 -29.76
CA PRO A 234 23.80 -16.87 -30.19
C PRO A 234 23.58 -15.58 -29.39
N PHE A 235 22.40 -15.36 -28.80
CA PHE A 235 22.05 -14.14 -28.05
C PHE A 235 22.42 -14.30 -26.58
N ASN A 236 23.71 -14.20 -26.30
CA ASN A 236 24.25 -14.66 -25.01
C ASN A 236 25.01 -13.57 -24.22
N THR A 237 25.21 -12.39 -24.82
CA THR A 237 25.64 -11.17 -24.15
C THR A 237 24.47 -10.19 -23.95
N HIS A 238 24.63 -9.23 -23.03
CA HIS A 238 23.60 -8.23 -22.76
C HIS A 238 23.29 -7.35 -23.97
N GLU A 239 24.33 -6.93 -24.68
CA GLU A 239 24.25 -6.03 -25.83
C GLU A 239 23.49 -6.70 -26.97
N GLN A 240 23.82 -7.95 -27.30
CA GLN A 240 23.13 -8.72 -28.34
C GLN A 240 21.65 -8.91 -28.04
N ILE A 241 21.30 -9.22 -26.78
CA ILE A 241 19.90 -9.38 -26.34
C ILE A 241 19.18 -8.03 -26.44
N LYS A 242 19.77 -6.93 -25.97
CA LYS A 242 19.17 -5.59 -26.05
C LYS A 242 18.97 -5.13 -27.50
N GLU A 243 19.95 -5.34 -28.37
CA GLU A 243 19.86 -5.00 -29.80
C GLU A 243 18.77 -5.80 -30.53
N ARG A 244 18.66 -7.11 -30.27
CA ARG A 244 17.65 -7.98 -30.91
C ARG A 244 16.25 -7.73 -30.39
N TYR A 245 16.08 -7.58 -29.07
CA TYR A 245 14.78 -7.61 -28.40
C TYR A 245 14.33 -6.26 -27.81
N GLY A 246 15.06 -5.17 -28.07
CA GLY A 246 14.83 -3.85 -27.48
C GLY A 246 13.38 -3.38 -27.57
N ALA A 247 12.70 -3.58 -28.71
CA ALA A 247 11.29 -3.21 -28.87
C ALA A 247 10.32 -3.87 -27.87
N PHE A 248 10.65 -5.05 -27.35
CA PHE A 248 9.85 -5.77 -26.36
C PHE A 248 10.29 -5.45 -24.93
N ILE A 249 11.60 -5.25 -24.74
CA ILE A 249 12.21 -4.90 -23.45
C ILE A 249 11.84 -3.48 -23.03
N ASP A 250 12.18 -2.51 -23.89
CA ASP A 250 12.11 -1.10 -23.56
C ASP A 250 10.66 -0.62 -23.59
N PRO A 251 10.19 0.01 -22.50
CA PRO A 251 8.85 0.56 -22.45
C PRO A 251 8.73 1.83 -23.31
N ASP A 252 7.56 2.05 -23.89
CA ASP A 252 7.27 3.29 -24.62
C ASP A 252 6.86 4.39 -23.64
N LEU A 253 7.70 5.41 -23.52
CA LEU A 253 7.50 6.55 -22.62
C LEU A 253 6.68 7.67 -23.26
N THR A 254 6.55 7.68 -24.59
CA THR A 254 5.95 8.79 -25.35
C THR A 254 4.51 9.12 -24.95
N PRO A 255 3.62 8.17 -24.57
CA PRO A 255 2.25 8.49 -24.17
C PRO A 255 2.17 9.24 -22.83
N PHE A 256 3.24 9.17 -22.02
CA PHE A 256 3.28 9.75 -20.68
C PHE A 256 4.11 11.04 -20.60
N ASP A 257 4.66 11.50 -21.73
CA ASP A 257 5.40 12.75 -21.76
C ASP A 257 4.49 13.93 -21.39
N GLY A 258 4.96 14.76 -20.46
CA GLY A 258 4.19 15.89 -19.91
C GLY A 258 3.00 15.54 -19.02
N VAL A 259 2.61 14.27 -18.86
CA VAL A 259 1.43 13.86 -18.07
C VAL A 259 1.54 14.29 -16.60
N PHE A 260 2.73 14.12 -16.01
CA PHE A 260 2.97 14.49 -14.61
C PHE A 260 3.10 16.02 -14.40
N ARG A 261 3.32 16.79 -15.47
CA ARG A 261 3.34 18.27 -15.43
C ARG A 261 1.94 18.87 -15.62
N ALA A 262 1.07 18.16 -16.34
CA ALA A 262 -0.27 18.65 -16.62
C ALA A 262 -1.12 18.72 -15.34
N PRO A 263 -1.91 19.79 -15.12
CA PRO A 263 -2.81 19.89 -13.96
C PRO A 263 -3.81 18.74 -13.91
N SER A 264 -3.99 18.13 -12.73
CA SER A 264 -5.05 17.13 -12.51
C SER A 264 -5.59 17.17 -11.08
N HIS A 265 -6.80 16.64 -10.86
CA HIS A 265 -7.64 16.98 -9.70
C HIS A 265 -8.36 15.77 -9.09
N GLY A 266 -7.84 14.55 -9.14
CA GLY A 266 -8.32 13.45 -8.29
C GLY A 266 -9.80 13.07 -8.46
N ALA A 267 -10.27 12.95 -9.70
CA ALA A 267 -11.68 12.70 -10.05
C ALA A 267 -12.68 13.71 -9.42
N LEU A 268 -12.23 14.90 -8.99
CA LEU A 268 -13.10 15.96 -8.47
C LEU A 268 -13.98 16.54 -9.58
N THR A 269 -15.26 16.76 -9.27
CA THR A 269 -16.21 17.44 -10.15
C THR A 269 -16.64 18.78 -9.55
N LEU A 270 -17.49 19.55 -10.24
CA LEU A 270 -17.99 20.83 -9.73
C LEU A 270 -18.65 20.72 -8.36
N ASP A 271 -19.36 19.61 -8.09
CA ASP A 271 -20.06 19.40 -6.83
C ASP A 271 -19.10 19.11 -5.66
N ASP A 272 -17.83 18.86 -5.98
CA ASP A 272 -16.76 18.68 -5.00
C ASP A 272 -15.99 19.97 -4.71
N VAL A 273 -16.22 21.05 -5.45
CA VAL A 273 -15.60 22.36 -5.19
C VAL A 273 -16.21 22.96 -3.92
N PRO A 274 -15.41 23.32 -2.89
CA PRO A 274 -15.95 23.78 -1.62
C PRO A 274 -16.73 25.10 -1.71
N ALA A 275 -16.26 26.06 -2.50
CA ALA A 275 -16.91 27.36 -2.66
C ALA A 275 -17.95 27.34 -3.77
N GLN A 276 -19.22 27.12 -3.41
CA GLN A 276 -20.33 27.07 -4.37
C GLN A 276 -20.50 28.38 -5.17
N ALA A 277 -20.20 29.53 -4.55
CA ALA A 277 -20.21 30.82 -5.25
C ALA A 277 -19.23 30.90 -6.43
N ALA A 278 -18.07 30.23 -6.34
CA ALA A 278 -17.10 30.15 -7.45
C ALA A 278 -17.63 29.27 -8.60
N VAL A 279 -18.30 28.17 -8.26
CA VAL A 279 -18.96 27.29 -9.24
C VAL A 279 -20.11 28.02 -9.93
N GLU A 280 -20.95 28.73 -9.17
CA GLU A 280 -22.05 29.53 -9.72
C GLU A 280 -21.56 30.60 -10.67
N LEU A 281 -20.49 31.33 -10.31
CA LEU A 281 -19.86 32.32 -11.17
C LEU A 281 -19.36 31.68 -12.48
N PHE A 282 -18.67 30.54 -12.41
CA PHE A 282 -18.21 29.80 -13.60
C PHE A 282 -19.39 29.41 -14.50
N ARG A 283 -20.47 28.87 -13.91
CA ARG A 283 -21.68 28.49 -14.66
C ARG A 283 -22.33 29.70 -15.34
N GLN A 284 -22.41 30.84 -14.64
CA GLN A 284 -22.97 32.08 -15.18
C GLN A 284 -22.13 32.62 -16.35
N LEU A 285 -20.80 32.68 -16.20
CA LEU A 285 -19.89 33.21 -17.23
C LEU A 285 -19.85 32.32 -18.48
N LYS A 286 -19.86 30.98 -18.31
CA LYS A 286 -19.92 30.04 -19.45
C LYS A 286 -21.29 30.09 -20.16
N SER A 287 -22.37 30.25 -19.41
CA SER A 287 -23.72 30.44 -19.96
C SER A 287 -23.83 31.73 -20.77
N LYS A 288 -23.29 32.86 -20.26
CA LYS A 288 -23.20 34.13 -21.00
C LYS A 288 -22.43 33.98 -22.33
N ALA A 289 -21.38 33.15 -22.36
CA ALA A 289 -20.61 32.85 -23.56
C ALA A 289 -21.30 31.86 -24.53
N GLY A 290 -22.53 31.43 -24.24
CA GLY A 290 -23.29 30.48 -25.08
C GLY A 290 -22.76 29.04 -25.03
N THR A 291 -21.86 28.71 -24.09
CA THR A 291 -21.38 27.34 -23.90
C THR A 291 -22.39 26.58 -23.03
N PRO A 292 -22.90 25.40 -23.45
CA PRO A 292 -23.85 24.65 -22.66
C PRO A 292 -23.21 24.20 -21.35
N VAL A 293 -23.73 24.71 -20.24
CA VAL A 293 -23.29 24.33 -18.90
C VAL A 293 -24.24 23.24 -18.39
N PHE A 294 -23.75 22.00 -18.32
CA PHE A 294 -24.55 20.90 -17.78
C PHE A 294 -24.85 21.15 -16.29
N LEU A 295 -26.14 21.15 -15.93
CA LEU A 295 -26.63 21.37 -14.57
C LEU A 295 -26.38 20.17 -13.64
N GLY A 296 -25.99 19.01 -14.18
CA GLY A 296 -25.67 17.81 -13.41
C GLY A 296 -24.19 17.73 -13.04
N GLY A 297 -23.90 17.18 -11.85
CA GLY A 297 -22.56 17.01 -11.27
C GLY A 297 -21.53 16.17 -12.04
N GLY A 298 -21.88 15.67 -13.22
CA GLY A 298 -21.04 14.85 -14.09
C GLY A 298 -20.51 15.56 -15.33
N ALA A 299 -20.59 16.89 -15.40
CA ALA A 299 -20.01 17.65 -16.51
C ALA A 299 -18.48 17.48 -16.54
N GLU A 300 -17.93 17.06 -17.68
CA GLU A 300 -16.47 17.01 -17.89
C GLU A 300 -15.93 18.44 -18.01
N ILE A 301 -14.93 18.77 -17.19
CA ILE A 301 -14.34 20.11 -17.15
C ILE A 301 -12.87 20.00 -17.47
N ALA A 302 -12.40 20.90 -18.34
CA ALA A 302 -11.00 21.01 -18.67
C ALA A 302 -10.16 21.23 -17.39
N PRO A 303 -9.06 20.48 -17.17
CA PRO A 303 -8.28 20.60 -15.95
C PRO A 303 -7.78 22.02 -15.64
N ALA A 304 -7.49 22.84 -16.66
CA ALA A 304 -7.11 24.23 -16.49
C ALA A 304 -8.25 25.10 -15.91
N ASP A 305 -9.50 24.85 -16.34
CA ASP A 305 -10.68 25.56 -15.81
C ASP A 305 -10.94 25.12 -14.37
N MET A 306 -10.78 23.83 -14.06
CA MET A 306 -10.88 23.32 -12.68
C MET A 306 -9.78 23.91 -11.79
N ARG A 307 -8.56 24.08 -12.31
CA ARG A 307 -7.46 24.72 -11.58
C ARG A 307 -7.81 26.16 -11.22
N ALA A 308 -8.28 26.95 -12.19
CA ALA A 308 -8.72 28.32 -11.95
C ALA A 308 -9.85 28.41 -10.91
N LEU A 309 -10.82 27.47 -10.95
CA LEU A 309 -11.85 27.36 -9.91
C LEU A 309 -11.26 27.19 -8.50
N PHE A 310 -10.26 26.33 -8.34
CA PHE A 310 -9.58 26.15 -7.05
C PHE A 310 -8.78 27.38 -6.61
N TYR A 311 -8.22 28.15 -7.53
CA TYR A 311 -7.58 29.43 -7.20
C TYR A 311 -8.58 30.46 -6.65
N LEU A 312 -9.78 30.52 -7.23
CA LEU A 312 -10.85 31.40 -6.76
C LEU A 312 -11.46 30.90 -5.44
N SER A 313 -11.65 29.59 -5.29
CA SER A 313 -12.26 29.03 -4.09
C SER A 313 -11.34 29.09 -2.87
N ALA A 314 -10.02 29.04 -3.08
CA ALA A 314 -9.04 29.10 -2.01
C ALA A 314 -8.89 30.50 -1.37
N ASP A 315 -9.14 31.57 -2.13
CA ASP A 315 -8.94 32.96 -1.68
C ASP A 315 -10.18 33.83 -1.98
N PRO A 316 -10.97 34.20 -0.94
CA PRO A 316 -12.18 35.02 -1.10
C PRO A 316 -11.93 36.36 -1.81
N GLU A 317 -10.78 37.00 -1.61
CA GLU A 317 -10.48 38.28 -2.27
C GLU A 317 -10.34 38.14 -3.79
N ARG A 318 -9.86 36.98 -4.26
CA ARG A 318 -9.78 36.69 -5.70
C ARG A 318 -11.15 36.42 -6.29
N LEU A 319 -12.01 35.73 -5.54
CA LEU A 319 -13.38 35.49 -5.96
C LEU A 319 -14.16 36.80 -6.10
N GLU A 320 -14.03 37.72 -5.15
CA GLU A 320 -14.66 39.05 -5.24
C GLU A 320 -14.20 39.84 -6.47
N LYS A 321 -12.90 39.83 -6.78
CA LYS A 321 -12.37 40.45 -8.00
C LYS A 321 -12.90 39.78 -9.27
N ALA A 322 -13.00 38.45 -9.27
CA ALA A 322 -13.54 37.68 -10.39
C ALA A 322 -15.05 37.88 -10.62
N GLN A 323 -15.82 38.32 -9.62
CA GLN A 323 -17.23 38.66 -9.82
C GLN A 323 -17.43 39.93 -10.66
N GLY A 324 -16.41 40.78 -10.77
CA GLY A 324 -16.45 42.03 -11.54
C GLY A 324 -16.09 41.90 -13.02
N VAL A 325 -15.77 40.71 -13.52
CA VAL A 325 -15.40 40.45 -14.94
C VAL A 325 -16.55 39.81 -15.72
N ASP A 326 -16.55 40.04 -17.04
CA ASP A 326 -17.69 39.72 -17.90
C ASP A 326 -17.55 38.36 -18.61
N SER A 327 -16.34 37.79 -18.66
CA SER A 327 -16.07 36.51 -19.31
C SER A 327 -15.15 35.59 -18.49
N TRP A 328 -15.28 34.26 -18.67
CA TRP A 328 -14.36 33.29 -18.04
C TRP A 328 -12.92 33.42 -18.56
N GLN A 329 -12.77 33.91 -19.78
CA GLN A 329 -11.46 34.17 -20.36
C GLN A 329 -10.73 35.30 -19.61
N GLU A 330 -11.43 36.38 -19.26
CA GLU A 330 -10.86 37.45 -18.42
C GLU A 330 -10.50 36.96 -17.02
N VAL A 331 -11.30 36.06 -16.42
CA VAL A 331 -10.95 35.41 -15.14
C VAL A 331 -9.64 34.65 -15.25
N ARG A 332 -9.44 33.90 -16.34
CA ARG A 332 -8.19 33.17 -16.58
C ARG A 332 -7.01 34.11 -16.83
N GLU A 333 -7.20 35.19 -17.56
CA GLU A 333 -6.17 36.20 -17.80
C GLU A 333 -5.77 36.92 -16.51
N MET A 334 -6.73 37.19 -15.62
CA MET A 334 -6.48 37.73 -14.29
C MET A 334 -5.64 36.77 -13.43
N LEU A 335 -5.88 35.46 -13.54
CA LEU A 335 -5.18 34.44 -12.75
C LEU A 335 -3.84 33.99 -13.37
N ALA A 336 -3.64 34.19 -14.68
CA ALA A 336 -2.47 33.70 -15.41
C ALA A 336 -1.11 34.07 -14.75
N PRO A 337 -0.85 35.32 -14.34
CA PRO A 337 0.44 35.67 -13.71
C PRO A 337 0.72 34.88 -12.42
N LEU A 338 -0.33 34.52 -11.69
CA LEU A 338 -0.20 33.72 -10.46
C LEU A 338 -0.06 32.23 -10.80
N GLN A 339 -0.86 31.73 -11.75
CA GLN A 339 -0.81 30.34 -12.22
C GLN A 339 0.56 29.98 -12.77
N ASP A 340 1.16 30.84 -13.60
CA ASP A 340 2.47 30.63 -14.21
C ASP A 340 3.59 30.42 -13.17
N THR A 341 3.47 31.01 -11.97
CA THR A 341 4.46 30.90 -10.90
C THR A 341 4.16 29.80 -9.87
N CYS A 342 2.90 29.38 -9.77
CA CYS A 342 2.43 28.52 -8.70
C CYS A 342 2.07 27.11 -9.18
N ASP A 343 1.56 26.93 -10.40
CA ASP A 343 1.02 25.64 -10.85
C ASP A 343 2.09 24.54 -10.89
N GLU A 344 3.30 24.84 -11.37
CA GLU A 344 4.40 23.88 -11.36
C GLU A 344 4.73 23.42 -9.94
N LYS A 345 4.74 24.34 -8.97
CA LYS A 345 4.96 24.01 -7.55
C LYS A 345 3.84 23.17 -6.98
N ILE A 346 2.59 23.47 -7.32
CA ILE A 346 1.42 22.71 -6.86
C ILE A 346 1.45 21.30 -7.41
N GLU A 347 1.69 21.12 -8.71
CA GLU A 347 1.79 19.80 -9.33
C GLU A 347 2.99 19.01 -8.80
N ALA A 348 4.14 19.65 -8.61
CA ALA A 348 5.29 19.04 -7.97
C ALA A 348 4.97 18.58 -6.55
N LEU A 349 4.38 19.43 -5.70
CA LEU A 349 4.00 19.02 -4.35
C LEU A 349 2.98 17.88 -4.38
N ARG A 350 1.97 17.95 -5.26
CA ARG A 350 0.96 16.91 -5.41
C ARG A 350 1.58 15.58 -5.82
N LEU A 351 2.46 15.59 -6.81
CA LEU A 351 3.23 14.41 -7.22
C LEU A 351 4.02 13.83 -6.05
N LEU A 352 4.74 14.65 -5.28
CA LEU A 352 5.50 14.18 -4.12
C LEU A 352 4.58 13.61 -3.03
N GLN A 353 3.50 14.30 -2.68
CA GLN A 353 2.64 13.88 -1.57
C GLN A 353 1.83 12.62 -1.92
N HIS A 354 1.37 12.46 -3.16
CA HIS A 354 0.65 11.24 -3.54
C HIS A 354 1.57 10.02 -3.72
N THR A 355 2.87 10.23 -3.96
CA THR A 355 3.81 9.12 -4.24
C THR A 355 4.69 8.70 -3.05
N ARG A 356 4.62 9.39 -1.92
CA ARG A 356 5.52 9.18 -0.76
C ARG A 356 4.92 8.49 0.46
N HIS A 357 3.60 8.44 0.57
CA HIS A 357 2.93 8.06 1.83
C HIS A 357 2.43 6.61 1.88
N ASP A 358 1.70 6.18 0.86
CA ASP A 358 1.04 4.87 0.87
C ASP A 358 0.93 4.30 -0.55
N ALA A 359 1.04 2.97 -0.67
CA ALA A 359 1.02 2.30 -1.96
C ALA A 359 -0.34 2.42 -2.68
N ASN A 360 -1.47 2.49 -1.97
CA ASN A 360 -2.76 2.68 -2.62
C ASN A 360 -2.91 4.12 -3.13
N ARG A 361 -2.41 5.11 -2.38
CA ARG A 361 -2.34 6.50 -2.87
C ARG A 361 -1.49 6.62 -4.14
N VAL A 362 -0.33 5.95 -4.17
CA VAL A 362 0.51 5.89 -5.38
C VAL A 362 -0.31 5.35 -6.55
N ARG A 363 -0.95 4.19 -6.38
CA ARG A 363 -1.73 3.54 -7.45
C ARG A 363 -2.87 4.41 -7.97
N SER A 364 -3.68 4.99 -7.07
CA SER A 364 -4.75 5.91 -7.46
C SER A 364 -4.23 7.16 -8.16
N PHE A 365 -3.05 7.65 -7.79
CA PHE A 365 -2.41 8.77 -8.49
C PHE A 365 -1.97 8.41 -9.91
N TYR A 366 -1.38 7.22 -10.11
CA TYR A 366 -1.06 6.72 -11.45
C TYR A 366 -2.32 6.47 -12.28
N GLU A 367 -3.37 5.87 -11.70
CA GLU A 367 -4.68 5.67 -12.36
C GLU A 367 -5.26 6.99 -12.84
N GLU A 368 -5.26 8.01 -11.98
CA GLU A 368 -5.75 9.34 -12.32
C GLU A 368 -4.92 10.01 -13.41
N LYS A 369 -3.59 10.06 -13.26
CA LYS A 369 -2.71 10.78 -14.20
C LYS A 369 -2.63 10.08 -15.55
N CYS A 370 -2.54 8.75 -15.55
CA CYS A 370 -2.31 7.95 -16.76
C CYS A 370 -3.60 7.44 -17.39
N GLY A 371 -4.76 7.66 -16.76
CA GLY A 371 -6.06 7.16 -17.24
C GLY A 371 -6.18 5.63 -17.15
N PHE A 372 -5.47 4.99 -16.22
CA PHE A 372 -5.63 3.55 -16.02
C PHE A 372 -6.96 3.28 -15.33
N ALA A 373 -7.70 2.29 -15.83
CA ALA A 373 -8.95 1.87 -15.20
C ALA A 373 -8.70 1.19 -13.84
N ASP A 374 -7.64 0.39 -13.76
CA ASP A 374 -7.14 -0.25 -12.53
C ASP A 374 -5.64 -0.52 -12.72
N PHE A 375 -4.83 -0.08 -11.77
CA PHE A 375 -3.38 -0.30 -11.78
C PHE A 375 -3.03 -1.79 -11.84
N MET A 376 -3.80 -2.66 -11.18
CA MET A 376 -3.56 -4.11 -11.14
C MET A 376 -3.79 -4.80 -12.48
N TYR A 377 -4.69 -4.27 -13.30
CA TYR A 377 -4.97 -4.76 -14.66
C TYR A 377 -4.17 -4.03 -15.74
N THR A 378 -3.25 -3.14 -15.35
CA THR A 378 -2.36 -2.46 -16.29
C THR A 378 -1.13 -3.34 -16.54
N PRO A 379 -0.66 -3.49 -17.81
CA PRO A 379 0.55 -4.25 -18.12
C PRO A 379 1.80 -3.76 -17.39
N ASP A 380 2.68 -4.69 -17.02
CA ASP A 380 3.92 -4.38 -16.30
C ASP A 380 4.83 -3.41 -17.08
N LYS A 381 4.86 -3.54 -18.41
CA LYS A 381 5.61 -2.67 -19.34
C LYS A 381 5.08 -1.23 -19.29
N VAL A 382 3.76 -1.07 -19.26
CA VAL A 382 3.09 0.24 -19.20
C VAL A 382 3.28 0.88 -17.82
N ILE A 383 3.16 0.10 -16.74
CA ILE A 383 3.47 0.57 -15.39
C ILE A 383 4.92 1.05 -15.31
N THR A 384 5.87 0.28 -15.85
CA THR A 384 7.29 0.68 -15.84
C THR A 384 7.52 1.96 -16.65
N ALA A 385 6.82 2.13 -17.78
CA ALA A 385 6.87 3.36 -18.56
C ALA A 385 6.47 4.58 -17.72
N ALA A 386 5.31 4.50 -17.08
CA ALA A 386 4.80 5.59 -16.25
C ALA A 386 5.74 5.89 -15.07
N VAL A 387 6.33 4.86 -14.43
CA VAL A 387 7.30 5.06 -13.35
C VAL A 387 8.57 5.75 -13.83
N LEU A 388 9.08 5.39 -15.01
CA LEU A 388 10.25 6.07 -15.59
C LEU A 388 9.95 7.54 -15.89
N CYS A 389 8.77 7.87 -16.43
CA CYS A 389 8.34 9.26 -16.63
C CYS A 389 8.17 10.01 -15.31
N TYR A 390 7.65 9.37 -14.26
CA TYR A 390 7.61 9.94 -12.91
C TYR A 390 9.00 10.26 -12.38
N LEU A 391 9.96 9.34 -12.52
CA LEU A 391 11.33 9.54 -12.06
C LEU A 391 12.05 10.62 -12.87
N GLN A 392 11.80 10.70 -14.18
CA GLN A 392 12.30 11.78 -15.04
C GLN A 392 11.76 13.13 -14.60
N GLU A 393 10.47 13.21 -14.25
CA GLU A 393 9.87 14.44 -13.75
C GLU A 393 10.39 14.82 -12.36
N LEU A 394 10.58 13.85 -11.47
CA LEU A 394 11.22 14.08 -10.17
C LEU A 394 12.66 14.58 -10.32
N HIS A 395 13.44 13.94 -11.20
CA HIS A 395 14.80 14.35 -11.54
C HIS A 395 14.81 15.79 -12.05
N ARG A 396 13.92 16.12 -12.99
CA ARG A 396 13.76 17.47 -13.53
C ARG A 396 13.48 18.49 -12.44
N ILE A 397 12.43 18.26 -11.63
CA ILE A 397 12.05 19.16 -10.54
C ILE A 397 13.23 19.40 -9.60
N CYS A 398 13.97 18.34 -9.21
CA CYS A 398 15.09 18.46 -8.28
C CYS A 398 16.35 19.10 -8.87
N THR A 399 16.51 19.14 -10.20
CA THR A 399 17.75 19.62 -10.86
C THR A 399 17.58 20.94 -11.60
N GLU A 400 16.43 21.19 -12.22
CA GLU A 400 16.15 22.42 -12.98
C GLU A 400 15.61 23.55 -12.10
N THR A 401 14.96 23.21 -10.97
CA THR A 401 14.34 24.22 -10.10
C THR A 401 15.09 24.35 -8.78
N ASP A 402 15.35 25.59 -8.36
CA ASP A 402 16.05 25.87 -7.10
C ASP A 402 15.23 25.44 -5.86
N TRP A 403 13.90 25.43 -5.98
CA TRP A 403 12.99 25.08 -4.89
C TRP A 403 12.62 23.60 -4.84
N GLY A 404 12.84 22.83 -5.91
CA GLY A 404 12.39 21.45 -6.03
C GLY A 404 13.05 20.50 -5.04
N LYS A 405 14.39 20.56 -4.90
CA LYS A 405 15.13 19.76 -3.91
C LYS A 405 14.81 20.16 -2.46
N PRO A 406 14.81 21.45 -2.07
CA PRO A 406 14.33 21.85 -0.75
C PRO A 406 12.89 21.39 -0.45
N LEU A 407 11.99 21.46 -1.43
CA LEU A 407 10.61 20.99 -1.29
C LEU A 407 10.56 19.46 -1.12
N ALA A 408 11.40 18.73 -1.84
CA ALA A 408 11.50 17.29 -1.73
C ALA A 408 12.03 16.84 -0.35
N LEU A 409 12.95 17.60 0.25
CA LEU A 409 13.49 17.32 1.58
C LEU A 409 12.58 17.79 2.72
N ALA A 410 11.65 18.71 2.46
CA ALA A 410 10.70 19.19 3.45
C ALA A 410 9.73 18.07 3.88
N LEU A 411 9.70 17.77 5.18
CA LEU A 411 8.88 16.70 5.74
C LEU A 411 7.62 17.26 6.39
N THR A 412 7.69 18.49 6.91
CA THR A 412 6.59 19.14 7.62
C THR A 412 5.79 20.07 6.71
N ASP A 413 4.53 20.30 7.04
CA ASP A 413 3.67 21.26 6.33
C ASP A 413 4.24 22.68 6.41
N MET A 414 4.87 23.03 7.54
CA MET A 414 5.48 24.35 7.75
C MET A 414 6.66 24.59 6.81
N GLU A 415 7.58 23.64 6.71
CA GLU A 415 8.73 23.73 5.77
C GLU A 415 8.24 23.79 4.31
N ARG A 416 7.24 22.97 3.96
CA ARG A 416 6.65 22.98 2.61
C ARG A 416 6.02 24.33 2.28
N ALA A 417 5.25 24.91 3.20
CA ALA A 417 4.65 26.23 3.01
C ALA A 417 5.70 27.34 2.85
N GLN A 418 6.83 27.25 3.58
CA GLN A 418 7.94 28.19 3.46
C GLN A 418 8.62 28.13 2.08
N VAL A 419 8.84 26.92 1.55
CA VAL A 419 9.52 26.72 0.25
C VAL A 419 8.59 27.08 -0.93
N MET A 420 7.32 26.69 -0.86
CA MET A 420 6.40 26.90 -1.98
C MET A 420 5.92 28.35 -2.10
N GLY A 421 5.70 29.00 -0.96
CA GLY A 421 4.95 30.24 -0.86
C GLY A 421 3.49 29.98 -0.45
N ARG A 422 2.89 30.98 0.22
CA ARG A 422 1.56 30.88 0.84
C ARG A 422 0.46 30.53 -0.15
N ASP A 423 0.46 31.17 -1.31
CA ASP A 423 -0.64 31.02 -2.29
C ASP A 423 -0.68 29.62 -2.91
N ALA A 424 0.47 29.12 -3.37
CA ALA A 424 0.57 27.77 -3.92
C ALA A 424 0.19 26.71 -2.87
N PHE A 425 0.68 26.85 -1.63
CA PHE A 425 0.37 25.92 -0.56
C PHE A 425 -1.13 25.92 -0.17
N LEU A 426 -1.76 27.10 -0.14
CA LEU A 426 -3.19 27.23 0.16
C LEU A 426 -4.04 26.52 -0.90
N VAL A 427 -3.77 26.76 -2.19
CA VAL A 427 -4.50 26.12 -3.29
C VAL A 427 -4.30 24.60 -3.28
N TYR A 428 -3.05 24.14 -3.12
CA TYR A 428 -2.75 22.71 -2.98
C TYR A 428 -3.56 22.08 -1.84
N ARG A 429 -3.54 22.69 -0.65
CA ARG A 429 -4.26 22.18 0.51
C ARG A 429 -5.76 22.15 0.28
N HIS A 430 -6.30 23.16 -0.40
CA HIS A 430 -7.73 23.23 -0.71
C HIS A 430 -8.18 22.12 -1.69
N ILE A 431 -7.32 21.73 -2.64
CA ILE A 431 -7.56 20.58 -3.54
C ILE A 431 -7.52 19.25 -2.75
N GLU A 432 -6.53 19.08 -1.88
CA GLU A 432 -6.43 17.87 -1.04
C GLU A 432 -7.61 17.75 -0.08
N ASP A 433 -8.00 18.85 0.58
CA ASP A 433 -9.14 18.89 1.48
C ASP A 433 -10.44 18.55 0.73
N ALA A 434 -10.65 19.08 -0.49
CA ALA A 434 -11.79 18.70 -1.33
C ALA A 434 -11.81 17.20 -1.67
N THR A 435 -10.63 16.62 -1.94
CA THR A 435 -10.48 15.17 -2.18
C THR A 435 -10.85 14.36 -0.94
N LEU A 436 -10.37 14.78 0.24
CA LEU A 436 -10.72 14.15 1.51
C LEU A 436 -12.22 14.29 1.82
N ASP A 437 -12.82 15.44 1.54
CA ASP A 437 -14.25 15.71 1.77
C ASP A 437 -15.13 14.82 0.90
N LYS A 438 -14.76 14.62 -0.38
CA LYS A 438 -15.42 13.64 -1.25
C LYS A 438 -15.33 12.23 -0.70
N GLN A 439 -14.15 11.81 -0.23
CA GLN A 439 -13.97 10.49 0.40
C GLN A 439 -14.81 10.37 1.67
N ARG A 440 -14.83 11.39 2.54
CA ARG A 440 -15.63 11.41 3.76
C ARG A 440 -17.13 11.32 3.46
N ARG A 441 -17.62 12.03 2.44
CA ARG A 441 -19.02 11.91 1.97
C ARG A 441 -19.32 10.50 1.47
N THR A 442 -18.42 9.90 0.69
CA THR A 442 -18.56 8.52 0.21
C THR A 442 -18.60 7.52 1.37
N TRP A 443 -17.73 7.68 2.36
CA TRP A 443 -17.76 6.89 3.60
C TRP A 443 -19.07 7.09 4.36
N ALA A 444 -19.54 8.32 4.52
CA ALA A 444 -20.81 8.61 5.17
C ALA A 444 -21.99 7.94 4.46
N THR A 445 -22.01 7.91 3.11
CA THR A 445 -23.04 7.18 2.36
C THR A 445 -22.98 5.66 2.56
N ARG A 446 -21.78 5.08 2.70
CA ARG A 446 -21.61 3.65 3.01
C ARG A 446 -22.17 3.34 4.40
N PHE A 447 -21.82 4.14 5.40
CA PHE A 447 -22.35 3.96 6.76
C PHE A 447 -23.85 4.15 6.84
N ALA A 448 -24.41 5.13 6.11
CA ALA A 448 -25.86 5.33 6.06
C ALA A 448 -26.57 4.16 5.35
N GLY A 449 -25.98 3.61 4.28
CA GLY A 449 -26.48 2.41 3.60
C GLY A 449 -26.41 1.17 4.48
N GLU A 450 -25.28 0.92 5.14
CA GLU A 450 -25.08 -0.20 6.07
C GLU A 450 -25.99 -0.11 7.29
N ALA A 451 -26.23 1.08 7.86
CA ALA A 451 -27.18 1.26 8.95
C ALA A 451 -28.63 0.93 8.55
N ASN A 452 -29.00 1.21 7.30
CA ASN A 452 -30.29 0.80 6.74
C ASN A 452 -30.34 -0.71 6.49
N GLU A 453 -29.25 -1.33 6.02
CA GLU A 453 -29.19 -2.78 5.80
C GLU A 453 -29.18 -3.58 7.11
N GLU A 454 -28.45 -3.11 8.14
CA GLU A 454 -28.38 -3.73 9.47
C GLU A 454 -29.72 -3.59 10.21
N SER A 455 -30.36 -2.41 10.17
CA SER A 455 -31.71 -2.25 10.72
C SER A 455 -32.77 -3.07 9.97
N THR A 456 -32.62 -3.26 8.66
CA THR A 456 -33.51 -4.13 7.87
C THR A 456 -33.26 -5.61 8.18
N LEU A 457 -32.00 -6.02 8.37
CA LEU A 457 -31.63 -7.37 8.79
C LEU A 457 -32.09 -7.66 10.23
N ASP A 458 -31.93 -6.72 11.15
CA ASP A 458 -32.43 -6.83 12.51
C ASP A 458 -33.95 -6.88 12.53
N TYR A 459 -34.64 -6.05 11.74
CA TYR A 459 -36.10 -6.12 11.57
C TYR A 459 -36.56 -7.47 10.99
N LEU A 460 -35.85 -8.00 9.99
CA LEU A 460 -36.14 -9.32 9.43
C LEU A 460 -35.86 -10.43 10.45
N LEU A 461 -34.76 -10.37 11.18
CA LEU A 461 -34.38 -11.33 12.22
C LEU A 461 -35.33 -11.27 13.42
N GLU A 462 -35.81 -10.09 13.80
CA GLU A 462 -36.82 -9.90 14.84
C GLU A 462 -38.16 -10.49 14.38
N ASN A 463 -38.52 -10.33 13.10
CA ASN A 463 -39.72 -10.95 12.52
C ASN A 463 -39.59 -12.47 12.32
N PHE A 464 -38.39 -13.00 12.04
CA PHE A 464 -38.13 -14.45 12.03
C PHE A 464 -38.04 -15.04 13.44
N GLY A 465 -37.61 -14.24 14.43
CA GLY A 465 -37.59 -14.57 15.85
C GLY A 465 -38.98 -14.54 16.48
N ARG A 466 -39.89 -13.70 15.96
CA ARG A 466 -41.34 -13.78 16.16
C ARG A 466 -41.91 -14.95 15.35
N ARG A 467 -41.51 -16.18 15.71
CA ARG A 467 -42.41 -17.31 15.47
C ARG A 467 -43.73 -16.95 16.15
N THR A 468 -44.76 -16.69 15.35
CA THR A 468 -46.14 -16.76 15.80
C THR A 468 -46.25 -18.02 16.65
N GLU A 469 -46.58 -17.87 17.94
CA GLU A 469 -46.89 -18.99 18.81
C GLU A 469 -47.81 -19.91 18.01
N GLN A 470 -47.34 -21.12 17.70
CA GLN A 470 -48.15 -22.10 17.02
C GLN A 470 -49.40 -22.30 17.90
N THR A 471 -50.53 -21.85 17.39
CA THR A 471 -51.85 -22.25 17.87
C THR A 471 -51.87 -23.77 17.85
N ARG A 472 -51.66 -24.34 19.03
CA ARG A 472 -51.74 -25.75 19.34
C ARG A 472 -53.20 -26.15 19.19
N ASN A 473 -53.63 -26.43 17.96
CA ASN A 473 -54.78 -27.24 17.54
C ASN A 473 -55.10 -26.99 16.05
N VAL A 474 -54.38 -27.65 15.14
CA VAL A 474 -54.93 -27.99 13.82
C VAL A 474 -54.52 -29.42 13.50
N GLY A 475 -55.53 -30.23 13.20
CA GLY A 475 -55.49 -31.68 13.24
C GLY A 475 -54.63 -32.36 12.19
N SER A 476 -54.31 -33.60 12.53
CA SER A 476 -53.81 -34.67 11.69
C SER A 476 -54.54 -34.77 10.35
N THR A 477 -53.95 -34.24 9.29
CA THR A 477 -54.05 -34.79 7.94
C THR A 477 -52.74 -34.50 7.23
N GLY A 478 -51.90 -35.54 7.15
CA GLY A 478 -50.67 -35.49 6.37
C GLY A 478 -51.01 -35.34 4.90
N THR A 479 -50.55 -34.26 4.30
CA THR A 479 -50.24 -34.22 2.87
C THR A 479 -48.72 -34.13 2.79
N GLU A 480 -48.15 -35.23 2.31
CA GLU A 480 -46.72 -35.36 2.08
C GLU A 480 -46.29 -34.27 1.09
N PHE A 481 -45.24 -33.53 1.46
CA PHE A 481 -44.67 -32.49 0.62
C PHE A 481 -43.95 -33.18 -0.54
N ASP A 482 -44.62 -33.23 -1.69
CA ASP A 482 -44.15 -33.86 -2.91
C ASP A 482 -42.92 -33.11 -3.45
N ARG A 483 -41.76 -33.77 -3.46
CA ARG A 483 -40.44 -33.16 -3.69
C ARG A 483 -40.09 -32.92 -5.16
N GLU A 484 -41.05 -33.08 -6.08
CA GLU A 484 -40.74 -33.15 -7.52
C GLU A 484 -41.38 -32.05 -8.39
N GLN A 485 -42.06 -31.04 -7.81
CA GLN A 485 -42.74 -30.00 -8.62
C GLN A 485 -42.33 -28.53 -8.41
N GLU A 486 -41.18 -28.23 -7.80
CA GLU A 486 -40.63 -26.87 -7.85
C GLU A 486 -39.15 -26.84 -8.31
N PRO A 487 -38.79 -26.06 -9.34
CA PRO A 487 -37.41 -25.91 -9.77
C PRO A 487 -36.70 -24.97 -8.79
N ILE A 488 -36.24 -25.51 -7.67
CA ILE A 488 -35.36 -24.80 -6.74
C ILE A 488 -34.03 -24.57 -7.48
N GLY A 489 -33.77 -23.32 -7.86
CA GLY A 489 -32.57 -22.91 -8.57
C GLY A 489 -31.29 -23.38 -7.85
N ARG A 490 -30.32 -23.86 -8.64
CA ARG A 490 -29.00 -24.40 -8.21
C ARG A 490 -28.19 -23.50 -7.25
N GLN A 491 -28.60 -22.25 -7.03
CA GLN A 491 -28.00 -21.35 -6.04
C GLN A 491 -28.40 -21.67 -4.59
N VAL A 492 -29.56 -22.28 -4.35
CA VAL A 492 -30.04 -22.60 -2.99
C VAL A 492 -29.38 -23.87 -2.44
N GLN A 493 -29.12 -24.88 -3.29
CA GLN A 493 -28.44 -26.12 -2.87
C GLN A 493 -26.97 -25.90 -2.47
N ARG A 494 -26.26 -24.93 -3.07
CA ARG A 494 -24.88 -24.62 -2.67
C ARG A 494 -24.80 -23.97 -1.28
N ARG A 495 -25.72 -23.07 -0.94
CA ARG A 495 -25.71 -22.41 0.39
C ARG A 495 -26.00 -23.37 1.54
N VAL A 496 -26.88 -24.36 1.33
CA VAL A 496 -27.19 -25.38 2.36
C VAL A 496 -26.04 -26.38 2.53
N LEU A 497 -25.35 -26.76 1.45
CA LEU A 497 -24.16 -27.64 1.53
C LEU A 497 -22.96 -26.94 2.17
N ASP A 498 -22.78 -25.63 1.93
CA ASP A 498 -21.70 -24.85 2.53
C ASP A 498 -21.98 -24.49 3.99
N SER A 499 -23.24 -24.27 4.38
CA SER A 499 -23.62 -24.11 5.79
C SER A 499 -23.41 -25.40 6.58
N ASP A 500 -23.72 -26.56 6.00
CA ASP A 500 -23.50 -27.86 6.65
C ASP A 500 -22.01 -28.21 6.78
N LYS A 501 -21.18 -27.82 5.81
CA LYS A 501 -19.72 -27.98 5.91
C LYS A 501 -19.12 -27.05 6.97
N ALA A 502 -19.58 -25.79 7.03
CA ALA A 502 -19.15 -24.84 8.05
C ALA A 502 -19.57 -25.29 9.46
N HIS A 503 -20.79 -25.82 9.61
CA HIS A 503 -21.30 -26.30 10.89
C HIS A 503 -20.58 -27.58 11.37
N LYS A 504 -20.28 -28.52 10.45
CA LYS A 504 -19.49 -29.73 10.78
C LYS A 504 -18.03 -29.41 11.11
N LEU A 505 -17.41 -28.43 10.43
CA LEU A 505 -16.07 -27.95 10.75
C LEU A 505 -16.02 -27.19 12.09
N ALA A 506 -17.07 -26.43 12.42
CA ALA A 506 -17.21 -25.77 13.72
C ALA A 506 -17.38 -26.80 14.86
N GLU A 507 -18.22 -27.82 14.69
CA GLU A 507 -18.34 -28.92 15.66
C GLU A 507 -17.03 -29.71 15.84
N ALA A 508 -16.32 -30.00 14.75
CA ALA A 508 -15.03 -30.69 14.81
C ALA A 508 -13.95 -29.84 15.53
N ARG A 509 -13.95 -28.52 15.33
CA ARG A 509 -13.08 -27.58 16.06
C ARG A 509 -13.47 -27.45 17.53
N GLN A 510 -14.77 -27.47 17.86
CA GLN A 510 -15.25 -27.49 19.25
C GLN A 510 -14.86 -28.78 19.99
N ARG A 511 -14.94 -29.94 19.33
CA ARG A 511 -14.53 -31.23 19.92
C ARG A 511 -13.02 -31.35 20.07
N ARG A 512 -12.22 -30.81 19.13
CA ARG A 512 -10.74 -30.72 19.29
C ARG A 512 -10.31 -29.69 20.34
N GLY A 513 -11.01 -28.56 20.46
CA GLY A 513 -10.74 -27.54 21.47
C GLY A 513 -10.99 -28.01 22.91
N LYS A 514 -11.97 -28.90 23.12
CA LYS A 514 -12.24 -29.53 24.42
C LYS A 514 -11.22 -30.59 24.84
N MET A 515 -10.38 -31.11 23.93
CA MET A 515 -9.28 -32.02 24.30
C MET A 515 -8.00 -31.30 24.78
N TRP A 516 -7.90 -29.96 24.63
CA TRP A 516 -6.75 -29.19 25.12
C TRP A 516 -6.95 -28.58 26.51
N SER A 517 -8.11 -28.78 27.16
CA SER A 517 -8.39 -28.19 28.49
C SER A 517 -8.09 -29.10 29.69
N GLN A 518 -7.43 -30.25 29.51
CA GLN A 518 -6.80 -30.98 30.64
C GLN A 518 -5.35 -30.54 30.87
N LYS A 519 -5.08 -29.23 30.87
CA LYS A 519 -3.83 -28.72 31.44
C LYS A 519 -3.98 -28.75 32.96
N LYS A 520 -3.38 -29.77 33.59
CA LYS A 520 -3.13 -29.84 35.04
C LYS A 520 -2.69 -28.46 35.53
N SER A 521 -3.38 -27.95 36.55
CA SER A 521 -2.98 -26.71 37.20
C SER A 521 -1.54 -26.84 37.68
N VAL A 522 -0.75 -25.77 37.61
CA VAL A 522 0.61 -25.75 38.18
C VAL A 522 0.56 -26.10 39.68
N PHE A 523 -0.56 -25.83 40.36
CA PHE A 523 -0.83 -26.27 41.73
C PHE A 523 -0.99 -27.79 41.86
N ASP A 524 -1.59 -28.48 40.89
CA ASP A 524 -1.71 -29.95 40.91
C ASP A 524 -0.34 -30.63 40.73
N SER A 525 0.54 -30.02 39.91
CA SER A 525 1.92 -30.50 39.71
C SER A 525 2.81 -30.30 40.94
N LEU A 526 2.59 -29.21 41.69
CA LEU A 526 3.27 -28.92 42.97
C LEU A 526 2.74 -29.83 44.09
N HIS A 527 1.44 -30.11 44.10
CA HIS A 527 0.83 -31.03 45.06
C HIS A 527 1.29 -32.49 44.83
N GLN A 528 1.42 -32.92 43.57
CA GLN A 528 2.00 -34.23 43.23
C GLN A 528 3.49 -34.35 43.62
N LYS A 529 4.29 -33.29 43.45
CA LYS A 529 5.70 -33.28 43.90
C LYS A 529 5.85 -33.24 45.42
N GLN A 530 4.95 -32.58 46.15
CA GLN A 530 4.94 -32.63 47.61
C GLN A 530 4.57 -34.02 48.14
N LEU A 531 3.60 -34.71 47.52
CA LEU A 531 3.23 -36.07 47.90
C LEU A 531 4.33 -37.11 47.60
N GLN A 532 5.09 -36.95 46.52
CA GLN A 532 6.24 -37.81 46.18
C GLN A 532 7.44 -37.66 47.14
N ASN A 533 7.63 -36.48 47.73
CA ASN A 533 8.71 -36.26 48.70
C ASN A 533 8.37 -36.78 50.11
N VAL A 534 7.09 -37.02 50.42
CA VAL A 534 6.66 -37.63 51.69
C VAL A 534 6.82 -39.16 51.67
N SER A 535 6.81 -39.79 50.50
CA SER A 535 6.95 -41.24 50.34
C SER A 535 8.40 -41.76 50.28
N TYR A 536 9.42 -40.88 50.31
CA TYR A 536 10.84 -41.26 50.36
C TYR A 536 11.54 -40.90 51.69
N GLY A 537 10.75 -40.54 52.70
CA GLY A 537 11.25 -40.12 54.01
C GLY A 537 10.50 -40.75 55.18
N VAL A 538 10.34 -42.08 55.17
CA VAL A 538 9.97 -42.84 56.38
C VAL A 538 10.86 -44.07 56.44
N ARG A 539 11.69 -44.13 57.49
CA ARG A 539 12.37 -45.35 57.96
C ARG A 539 11.34 -46.32 58.53
#